data_AF-A0A256ZKA6-F1
#
_entry.id   AF-A0A256ZKA6-F1
#
_cell.length_a   1.000
_cell.length_b   1.000
_cell.length_c   1.000
_cell.angle_alpha   90.00
_cell.angle_beta   90.00
_cell.angle_gamma   90.00
#
_symmetry.space_group_name_H-M   'P 1'
#
loop_
_entity.id
_entity.type
_entity.pdbx_description
1 polymer ?
#
loop_
_entity_poly.entity_id
_entity_poly.type
_entity_poly.pdbx_seq_one_letter_code
_entity_poly.pdbx_strand_id
1 'polypeptide(L)'
;MVLGPHGGLDEVQAVMVMEGRPALEEWFRSRGFELADPSDFEGPSGRPDMAFSGPRGTAFLVVADEKLISDRNYFMEAVMRASSLRRACNYLYLAVPKLAVPFVDAEVLRKHGIGLLMVDGDRVVEVLASPYRPVEEGKPGQEASIEPGMLTDLLDRLSALEQRLSVLERELMALRPLAGELKVLRGLREEIRALSTRVDVISKRLDSLSASISGLRPTGPVAPSPAPPTPSGPPRPELEGLPSFFKDNPWLDILSRRGQDEIPA
;
A
#
# COMPACT_ATOMS: atom_id res chain seq x y z
N MET A 1 20.98 41.40 -60.03
CA MET A 1 19.78 41.41 -59.17
C MET A 1 19.80 40.10 -58.39
N VAL A 2 20.53 40.14 -57.28
CA VAL A 2 20.03 40.02 -55.89
C VAL A 2 19.55 38.60 -55.58
N LEU A 3 20.54 37.77 -55.22
CA LEU A 3 20.38 36.66 -54.30
C LEU A 3 19.93 37.24 -52.95
N GLY A 4 18.73 36.85 -52.50
CA GLY A 4 18.23 37.14 -51.17
C GLY A 4 18.57 35.99 -50.19
N PRO A 5 18.91 36.27 -48.92
CA PRO A 5 19.78 35.42 -48.14
C PRO A 5 19.10 34.94 -46.85
N HIS A 6 18.32 33.86 -46.89
CA HIS A 6 17.94 33.06 -45.71
C HIS A 6 17.67 31.63 -46.24
N GLY A 7 18.47 30.59 -46.00
CA GLY A 7 19.49 30.45 -44.98
C GLY A 7 18.89 29.98 -43.66
N GLY A 8 18.26 28.81 -43.67
CA GLY A 8 18.12 27.94 -42.49
C GLY A 8 16.87 28.10 -41.64
N LEU A 9 16.44 26.95 -41.11
CA LEU A 9 15.71 26.77 -39.84
C LEU A 9 14.17 26.77 -39.85
N ASP A 10 13.50 26.30 -40.91
CA ASP A 10 12.04 26.05 -40.81
C ASP A 10 11.65 24.56 -40.66
N GLU A 11 12.62 23.63 -40.75
CA GLU A 11 12.37 22.20 -40.51
C GLU A 11 12.76 21.73 -39.10
N VAL A 12 13.33 22.61 -38.25
CA VAL A 12 13.86 22.23 -36.93
C VAL A 12 12.98 22.68 -35.75
N GLN A 13 11.88 23.40 -36.00
CA GLN A 13 10.91 23.76 -34.95
C GLN A 13 9.79 22.72 -34.74
N ALA A 14 9.85 21.58 -35.43
CA ALA A 14 8.83 20.52 -35.32
C ALA A 14 9.18 19.38 -34.34
N VAL A 15 10.37 19.38 -33.68
CA VAL A 15 10.88 18.20 -32.93
C VAL A 15 11.27 18.50 -31.48
N MET A 16 10.50 19.33 -30.79
CA MET A 16 10.53 19.38 -29.31
C MET A 16 9.10 19.38 -28.74
N VAL A 17 8.19 18.72 -29.45
CA VAL A 17 6.88 18.38 -28.93
C VAL A 17 7.08 17.21 -28.00
N MET A 18 6.87 17.41 -26.68
CA MET A 18 6.95 16.34 -25.69
C MET A 18 6.43 15.00 -26.24
N GLU A 19 7.23 13.94 -26.15
CA GLU A 19 6.90 12.57 -26.57
C GLU A 19 5.62 11.99 -25.93
N GLY A 20 4.93 12.73 -25.04
CA GLY A 20 3.71 12.32 -24.36
C GLY A 20 2.41 12.98 -24.84
N ARG A 21 2.38 13.75 -25.95
CA ARG A 21 1.10 14.20 -26.55
C ARG A 21 0.08 13.08 -26.79
N PRO A 22 0.42 11.94 -27.44
CA PRO A 22 -0.55 10.86 -27.66
C PRO A 22 -1.03 10.25 -26.33
N ALA A 23 -0.16 10.20 -25.31
CA ALA A 23 -0.52 9.71 -23.99
C ALA A 23 -1.52 10.65 -23.27
N LEU A 24 -1.36 11.97 -23.45
CA LEU A 24 -2.31 12.96 -22.94
C LEU A 24 -3.67 12.83 -23.64
N GLU A 25 -3.70 12.65 -24.95
CA GLU A 25 -4.94 12.42 -25.70
C GLU A 25 -5.68 11.18 -25.21
N GLU A 26 -4.99 10.05 -25.06
CA GLU A 26 -5.60 8.82 -24.57
C GLU A 26 -6.12 8.97 -23.12
N TRP A 27 -5.37 9.70 -22.27
CA TRP A 27 -5.79 9.99 -20.90
C TRP A 27 -7.08 10.82 -20.85
N PHE A 28 -7.24 11.82 -21.73
CA PHE A 28 -8.46 12.62 -21.85
C PHE A 28 -9.60 11.84 -22.50
N ARG A 29 -9.32 11.02 -23.51
CA ARG A 29 -10.28 10.13 -24.17
C ARG A 29 -10.89 9.12 -23.21
N SER A 30 -10.07 8.52 -22.35
CA SER A 30 -10.54 7.61 -21.29
C SER A 30 -11.51 8.26 -20.29
N ARG A 31 -11.54 9.60 -20.23
CA ARG A 31 -12.43 10.40 -19.37
C ARG A 31 -13.61 11.01 -20.12
N GLY A 32 -13.79 10.66 -21.40
CA GLY A 32 -14.88 11.11 -22.24
C GLY A 32 -14.68 12.49 -22.86
N PHE A 33 -13.43 12.97 -22.97
CA PHE A 33 -13.10 14.17 -23.73
C PHE A 33 -12.54 13.81 -25.10
N GLU A 34 -12.88 14.59 -26.12
CA GLU A 34 -12.35 14.50 -27.47
C GLU A 34 -11.42 15.69 -27.76
N LEU A 35 -10.42 15.48 -28.61
CA LEU A 35 -9.50 16.54 -29.00
C LEU A 35 -10.28 17.60 -29.79
N ALA A 36 -10.20 18.84 -29.33
CA ALA A 36 -10.76 20.00 -30.00
C ALA A 36 -9.63 20.85 -30.60
N ASP A 37 -9.93 21.63 -31.63
CA ASP A 37 -8.92 22.51 -32.23
C ASP A 37 -8.60 23.65 -31.25
N PRO A 38 -7.33 23.81 -30.82
CA PRO A 38 -6.94 24.92 -29.96
C PRO A 38 -7.25 26.31 -30.57
N SER A 39 -7.34 26.41 -31.90
CA SER A 39 -7.69 27.64 -32.60
C SER A 39 -9.13 28.09 -32.37
N ASP A 40 -10.05 27.18 -32.05
CA ASP A 40 -11.45 27.52 -31.74
C ASP A 40 -11.57 28.30 -30.42
N PHE A 41 -10.52 28.27 -29.59
CA PHE A 41 -10.46 28.91 -28.28
C PHE A 41 -9.45 30.06 -28.23
N GLU A 42 -9.04 30.56 -29.39
CA GLU A 42 -8.11 31.67 -29.50
C GLU A 42 -8.79 32.96 -29.01
N GLY A 43 -8.33 33.45 -27.86
CA GLY A 43 -8.88 34.64 -27.21
C GLY A 43 -7.82 35.72 -27.00
N PRO A 44 -8.22 36.91 -26.50
CA PRO A 44 -7.28 37.99 -26.14
C PRO A 44 -6.29 37.59 -25.05
N SER A 45 -6.53 36.45 -24.39
CA SER A 45 -5.76 35.90 -23.28
C SER A 45 -4.73 34.85 -23.71
N GLY A 46 -4.64 34.54 -25.01
CA GLY A 46 -3.72 33.54 -25.57
C GLY A 46 -4.44 32.27 -26.03
N ARG A 47 -3.64 31.30 -26.49
CA ARG A 47 -4.12 29.98 -26.95
C ARG A 47 -3.62 28.85 -26.04
N PRO A 48 -4.45 27.83 -25.76
CA PRO A 48 -3.96 26.62 -25.10
C PRO A 48 -3.05 25.82 -26.03
N ASP A 49 -2.17 24.98 -25.46
CA ASP A 49 -1.34 24.08 -26.27
C ASP A 49 -2.14 22.88 -26.76
N MET A 50 -3.11 22.41 -25.98
CA MET A 50 -4.13 21.44 -26.39
C MET A 50 -5.48 21.81 -25.77
N ALA A 51 -6.55 21.59 -26.52
CA ALA A 51 -7.92 21.77 -26.07
C ALA A 51 -8.69 20.46 -26.21
N PHE A 52 -9.55 20.18 -25.26
CA PHE A 52 -10.41 19.01 -25.27
C PHE A 52 -11.85 19.41 -24.93
N SER A 53 -12.82 18.83 -25.63
CA SER A 53 -14.24 19.07 -25.40
C SER A 53 -14.95 17.76 -25.05
N GLY A 54 -15.92 17.81 -24.15
CA GLY A 54 -16.65 16.63 -23.74
C GLY A 54 -17.98 16.97 -23.07
N PRO A 55 -18.75 15.97 -22.62
CA PRO A 55 -20.05 16.16 -21.99
C PRO A 55 -19.97 16.90 -20.65
N ARG A 56 -18.76 17.05 -20.08
CA ARG A 56 -18.49 17.78 -18.83
C ARG A 56 -17.93 19.19 -19.07
N GLY A 57 -17.90 19.65 -20.32
CA GLY A 57 -17.37 20.95 -20.73
C GLY A 57 -16.01 20.86 -21.42
N THR A 58 -15.25 21.96 -21.40
CA THR A 58 -13.95 22.08 -22.06
C THR A 58 -12.79 21.97 -21.07
N ALA A 59 -11.72 21.27 -21.48
CA ALA A 59 -10.48 21.14 -20.74
C ALA A 59 -9.33 21.71 -21.56
N PHE A 60 -8.58 22.65 -20.98
CA PHE A 60 -7.38 23.20 -21.61
C PHE A 60 -6.13 22.65 -20.95
N LEU A 61 -5.11 22.46 -21.78
CA LEU A 61 -3.81 21.99 -21.37
C LEU A 61 -2.73 22.96 -21.84
N VAL A 62 -1.88 23.35 -20.90
CA VAL A 62 -0.61 24.04 -21.18
C VAL A 62 0.51 23.04 -20.96
N VAL A 63 1.39 22.89 -21.94
CA VAL A 63 2.53 21.98 -21.89
C VAL A 63 3.77 22.79 -21.53
N ALA A 64 4.49 22.35 -20.51
CA ALA A 64 5.73 22.98 -20.08
C ALA A 64 6.85 21.95 -20.05
N ASP A 65 7.90 22.22 -20.84
CA ASP A 65 9.05 21.35 -21.01
C ASP A 65 10.03 21.42 -19.82
N GLU A 66 11.15 20.71 -19.95
CA GLU A 66 12.23 20.61 -18.96
C GLU A 66 12.88 21.95 -18.58
N LYS A 67 12.63 23.02 -19.34
CA LYS A 67 13.05 24.39 -19.00
C LYS A 67 12.58 24.83 -17.60
N LEU A 68 11.50 24.23 -17.09
CA LEU A 68 11.02 24.40 -15.71
C LEU A 68 12.07 24.07 -14.64
N ILE A 69 13.02 23.18 -14.95
CA ILE A 69 14.07 22.74 -14.02
C ILE A 69 15.15 23.81 -13.88
N SER A 70 15.47 24.51 -14.97
CA SER A 70 16.57 25.47 -15.03
C SER A 70 16.12 26.91 -14.84
N ASP A 71 14.88 27.24 -15.17
CA ASP A 71 14.37 28.62 -15.14
C ASP A 71 13.06 28.73 -14.33
N ARG A 72 13.14 29.42 -13.18
CA ARG A 72 12.00 29.69 -12.33
C ARG A 72 11.03 30.71 -12.96
N ASN A 73 11.52 31.63 -13.78
CA ASN A 73 10.66 32.56 -14.49
C ASN A 73 9.81 31.83 -15.53
N TYR A 74 10.36 30.82 -16.19
CA TYR A 74 9.61 29.98 -17.12
C TYR A 74 8.39 29.31 -16.47
N PHE A 75 8.52 28.83 -15.23
CA PHE A 75 7.38 28.32 -14.47
C PHE A 75 6.32 29.40 -14.24
N MET A 76 6.74 30.59 -13.80
CA MET A 76 5.80 31.68 -13.55
C MET A 76 5.08 32.13 -14.83
N GLU A 77 5.79 32.21 -15.96
CA GLU A 77 5.21 32.51 -17.27
C GLU A 77 4.19 31.44 -17.71
N ALA A 78 4.50 30.15 -17.50
CA ALA A 78 3.58 29.06 -17.78
C ALA A 78 2.31 29.16 -16.91
N VAL A 79 2.45 29.48 -15.62
CA VAL A 79 1.32 29.69 -14.71
C VAL A 79 0.49 30.90 -15.12
N MET A 80 1.12 32.02 -15.46
CA MET A 80 0.41 33.25 -15.87
C MET A 80 -0.36 33.04 -17.17
N ARG A 81 0.25 32.35 -18.13
CA ARG A 81 -0.39 31.93 -19.39
C ARG A 81 -1.53 30.93 -19.16
N ALA A 82 -1.37 29.95 -18.28
CA ALA A 82 -2.46 29.06 -17.93
C ALA A 82 -3.61 29.83 -17.25
N SER A 83 -3.28 30.71 -16.30
CA SER A 83 -4.26 31.50 -15.54
C SER A 83 -5.08 32.43 -16.44
N SER A 84 -4.51 32.99 -17.50
CA SER A 84 -5.25 33.82 -18.46
C SER A 84 -6.33 33.02 -19.19
N LEU A 85 -6.09 31.74 -19.44
CA LEU A 85 -7.04 30.81 -20.08
C LEU A 85 -8.12 30.29 -19.11
N ARG A 86 -7.96 30.48 -17.80
CA ARG A 86 -8.83 29.93 -16.76
C ARG A 86 -10.30 30.31 -16.89
N ARG A 87 -10.61 31.45 -17.52
CA ARG A 87 -11.98 31.94 -17.72
C ARG A 87 -12.71 31.26 -18.89
N ALA A 88 -11.97 30.64 -19.81
CA ALA A 88 -12.50 30.08 -21.05
C ALA A 88 -12.63 28.55 -21.01
N CYS A 89 -12.23 27.89 -19.92
CA CYS A 89 -12.33 26.43 -19.78
C CYS A 89 -12.86 25.97 -18.41
N ASN A 90 -13.54 24.81 -18.43
CA ASN A 90 -14.05 24.18 -17.22
C ASN A 90 -12.93 23.55 -16.39
N TYR A 91 -11.99 22.91 -17.08
CA TYR A 91 -10.79 22.30 -16.50
C TYR A 91 -9.54 22.93 -17.11
N LEU A 92 -8.51 23.15 -16.31
CA LEU A 92 -7.25 23.72 -16.74
C LEU A 92 -6.10 22.91 -16.14
N TYR A 93 -5.23 22.40 -17.00
CA TYR A 93 -4.11 21.56 -16.61
C TYR A 93 -2.78 22.13 -17.11
N LEU A 94 -1.75 21.94 -16.31
CA LEU A 94 -0.35 22.09 -16.70
C LEU A 94 0.25 20.68 -16.83
N ALA A 95 0.70 20.30 -18.03
CA ALA A 95 1.46 19.08 -18.25
C ALA A 95 2.95 19.35 -18.13
N VAL A 96 3.64 18.55 -17.31
CA VAL A 96 5.09 18.64 -17.09
C VAL A 96 5.74 17.27 -17.17
N PRO A 97 7.01 17.17 -17.63
CA PRO A 97 7.77 15.94 -17.51
C PRO A 97 7.97 15.56 -16.05
N LYS A 98 8.07 14.26 -15.78
CA LYS A 98 8.34 13.72 -14.44
C LYS A 98 9.53 14.38 -13.73
N LEU A 99 10.58 14.72 -14.47
CA LEU A 99 11.78 15.39 -13.93
C LEU A 99 11.50 16.81 -13.44
N ALA A 100 10.49 17.49 -13.99
CA ALA A 100 10.13 18.86 -13.63
C ALA A 100 9.15 18.96 -12.45
N VAL A 101 8.46 17.87 -12.08
CA VAL A 101 7.46 17.88 -10.99
C VAL A 101 7.98 18.44 -9.65
N PRO A 102 9.20 18.11 -9.17
CA PRO A 102 9.69 18.64 -7.90
C PRO A 102 9.91 20.16 -7.90
N PHE A 103 10.03 20.77 -9.08
CA PHE A 103 10.27 22.20 -9.26
C PHE A 103 8.97 23.00 -9.41
N VAL A 104 7.83 22.30 -9.48
CA VAL A 104 6.51 22.91 -9.60
C VAL A 104 5.92 23.17 -8.21
N ASP A 105 5.62 24.43 -7.93
CA ASP A 105 4.91 24.81 -6.71
C ASP A 105 3.40 24.51 -6.85
N ALA A 106 2.97 23.40 -6.25
CA ALA A 106 1.58 22.96 -6.27
C ALA A 106 0.62 23.92 -5.53
N GLU A 107 1.09 24.72 -4.58
CA GLU A 107 0.25 25.71 -3.91
C GLU A 107 -0.08 26.88 -4.85
N VAL A 108 0.90 27.30 -5.65
CA VAL A 108 0.69 28.33 -6.69
C VAL A 108 -0.35 27.83 -7.69
N LEU A 109 -0.24 26.59 -8.16
CA LEU A 109 -1.23 26.02 -9.08
C LEU A 109 -2.63 25.96 -8.45
N ARG A 110 -2.73 25.53 -7.19
CA ARG A 110 -4.02 25.46 -6.48
C ARG A 110 -4.67 26.83 -6.31
N LYS A 111 -3.90 27.87 -5.98
CA LYS A 111 -4.40 29.25 -5.85
C LYS A 111 -4.98 29.79 -7.16
N HIS A 112 -4.42 29.37 -8.29
CA HIS A 112 -4.89 29.76 -9.63
C HIS A 112 -5.91 28.77 -10.23
N GLY A 113 -6.26 27.71 -9.49
CA GLY A 113 -7.19 26.68 -9.94
C GLY A 113 -6.69 25.91 -11.16
N ILE A 114 -5.40 25.61 -11.20
CA ILE A 114 -4.71 24.85 -12.24
C ILE A 114 -4.41 23.44 -11.71
N GLY A 115 -4.77 22.41 -12.47
CA GLY A 115 -4.36 21.02 -12.22
C GLY A 115 -2.96 20.72 -12.76
N LEU A 116 -2.34 19.64 -12.28
CA LEU A 116 -1.00 19.22 -12.69
C LEU A 116 -1.05 17.78 -13.22
N LEU A 117 -0.61 17.61 -14.46
CA LEU A 117 -0.39 16.32 -15.10
C LEU A 117 1.11 16.06 -15.21
N MET A 118 1.56 14.93 -14.69
CA MET A 118 2.91 14.43 -14.87
C MET A 118 2.93 13.45 -16.04
N VAL A 119 3.88 13.67 -16.95
CA VAL A 119 4.10 12.84 -18.13
C VAL A 119 5.43 12.09 -17.98
N ASP A 120 5.39 10.77 -18.14
CA ASP A 120 6.52 9.84 -18.09
C ASP A 120 6.43 8.90 -19.30
N GLY A 121 6.95 9.34 -20.46
CA GLY A 121 6.75 8.67 -21.74
C GLY A 121 5.26 8.51 -22.07
N ASP A 122 4.80 7.26 -22.17
CA ASP A 122 3.41 6.91 -22.47
C ASP A 122 2.46 6.97 -21.27
N ARG A 123 2.96 7.30 -20.07
CA ARG A 123 2.16 7.32 -18.86
C ARG A 123 1.86 8.75 -18.43
N VAL A 124 0.57 9.04 -18.24
CA VAL A 124 0.08 10.30 -17.67
C VAL A 124 -0.52 10.06 -16.30
N VAL A 125 -0.07 10.83 -15.30
CA VAL A 125 -0.57 10.77 -13.92
C VAL A 125 -1.04 12.16 -13.50
N GLU A 126 -2.27 12.25 -12.99
CA GLU A 126 -2.78 13.47 -12.39
C GLU A 126 -2.24 13.61 -10.97
N VAL A 127 -1.35 14.58 -10.77
CA VAL A 127 -0.71 14.89 -9.48
C VAL A 127 -1.57 15.86 -8.68
N LEU A 128 -2.22 16.81 -9.37
CA LEU A 128 -3.14 17.77 -8.79
C LEU A 128 -4.39 17.85 -9.65
N ALA A 129 -5.56 17.61 -9.05
CA ALA A 129 -6.82 17.71 -9.75
C ALA A 129 -7.15 19.18 -10.09
N SER A 130 -7.60 19.43 -11.31
CA SER A 130 -8.13 20.74 -11.69
C SER A 130 -9.51 20.93 -11.06
N PRO A 131 -9.76 22.02 -10.31
CA PRO A 131 -11.11 22.34 -9.85
C PRO A 131 -12.00 22.65 -11.06
N TYR A 132 -13.21 22.08 -11.07
CA TYR A 132 -14.23 22.44 -12.06
C TYR A 132 -14.64 23.90 -11.86
N ARG A 133 -14.74 24.64 -12.97
CA ARG A 133 -15.39 25.95 -12.98
C ARG A 133 -16.46 25.96 -14.06
N PRO A 134 -17.66 26.48 -13.77
CA PRO A 134 -18.61 26.80 -14.83
C PRO A 134 -18.02 27.95 -15.66
N VAL A 135 -17.69 27.66 -16.92
CA VAL A 135 -17.52 28.71 -17.92
C VAL A 135 -18.93 29.11 -18.31
N GLU A 136 -19.29 30.37 -18.05
CA GLU A 136 -20.48 30.90 -18.71
C GLU A 136 -20.18 30.89 -20.21
N GLU A 137 -20.87 30.06 -20.97
CA GLU A 137 -20.92 30.16 -22.43
C GLU A 137 -21.56 31.51 -22.77
N GLY A 138 -20.75 32.56 -22.69
CA GLY A 138 -21.14 33.90 -23.03
C GLY A 138 -21.37 33.99 -24.52
N LYS A 139 -22.63 33.86 -24.96
CA LYS A 139 -23.10 34.78 -25.99
C LYS A 139 -22.82 36.20 -25.47
N PRO A 140 -22.12 37.07 -26.22
CA PRO A 140 -21.79 38.39 -25.72
C PRO A 140 -23.09 39.18 -25.59
N GLY A 141 -23.50 39.51 -24.36
CA GLY A 141 -24.60 40.44 -24.11
C GLY A 141 -25.71 40.00 -23.16
N GLN A 142 -25.49 39.10 -22.21
CA GLN A 142 -26.47 38.88 -21.15
C GLN A 142 -25.79 38.88 -19.78
N GLU A 143 -25.95 39.99 -19.06
CA GLU A 143 -25.71 40.05 -17.63
C GLU A 143 -26.50 38.89 -16.99
N ALA A 144 -25.78 38.00 -16.32
CA ALA A 144 -26.36 36.86 -15.62
C ALA A 144 -27.21 37.36 -14.43
N SER A 145 -28.48 37.67 -14.69
CA SER A 145 -29.50 37.47 -13.67
C SER A 145 -29.62 35.97 -13.48
N ILE A 146 -28.99 35.44 -12.44
CA ILE A 146 -29.34 34.13 -11.91
C ILE A 146 -30.84 34.21 -11.60
N GLU A 147 -31.66 33.57 -12.43
CA GLU A 147 -33.09 33.42 -12.19
C GLU A 147 -33.25 32.90 -10.75
N PRO A 148 -33.91 33.63 -9.83
CA PRO A 148 -33.94 33.29 -8.41
C PRO A 148 -34.46 31.87 -8.16
N GLY A 149 -35.27 31.33 -9.08
CA GLY A 149 -35.75 29.94 -9.07
C GLY A 149 -34.66 28.88 -9.26
N MET A 150 -33.59 29.16 -10.01
CA MET A 150 -32.49 28.22 -10.24
C MET A 150 -31.55 28.16 -9.02
N LEU A 151 -31.35 29.31 -8.37
CA LEU A 151 -30.59 29.38 -7.12
C LEU A 151 -31.32 28.62 -6.00
N THR A 152 -32.64 28.75 -5.88
CA THR A 152 -33.42 27.99 -4.91
C THR A 152 -33.38 26.49 -5.17
N ASP A 153 -33.49 26.02 -6.42
CA ASP A 153 -33.37 24.57 -6.73
C ASP A 153 -31.97 24.02 -6.39
N LEU A 154 -30.91 24.81 -6.62
CA LEU A 154 -29.55 24.42 -6.23
C LEU A 154 -29.37 24.36 -4.70
N LEU A 155 -29.94 25.32 -3.96
CA LEU A 155 -29.91 25.33 -2.51
C LEU A 155 -30.70 24.14 -1.93
N ASP A 156 -31.86 23.83 -2.51
CA ASP A 156 -32.67 22.68 -2.10
C ASP A 156 -31.93 21.36 -2.36
N ARG A 157 -31.29 21.21 -3.53
CA ARG A 157 -30.45 20.04 -3.82
C ARG A 157 -29.25 19.91 -2.89
N LEU A 158 -28.59 21.02 -2.56
CA LEU A 158 -27.50 21.05 -1.59
C LEU A 158 -27.99 20.59 -0.21
N SER A 159 -29.11 21.12 0.26
CA SER A 159 -29.69 20.74 1.55
C SER A 159 -30.06 19.25 1.60
N ALA A 160 -30.61 18.71 0.51
CA ALA A 160 -30.94 17.29 0.41
C ALA A 160 -29.68 16.40 0.41
N LEU A 161 -28.59 16.86 -0.22
CA LEU A 161 -27.31 16.17 -0.19
C LEU A 161 -26.68 16.20 1.20
N GLU A 162 -26.69 17.35 1.88
CA GLU A 162 -26.20 17.48 3.26
C GLU A 162 -26.96 16.56 4.22
N GLN A 163 -28.29 16.45 4.07
CA GLN A 163 -29.10 15.53 4.86
C GLN A 163 -28.72 14.06 4.62
N ARG A 164 -28.53 13.66 3.36
CA ARG A 164 -28.10 12.30 3.01
C ARG A 164 -26.71 11.99 3.57
N LEU A 165 -25.79 12.95 3.47
CA LEU A 165 -24.43 12.83 4.01
C LEU A 165 -24.46 12.69 5.54
N SER A 166 -25.29 13.48 6.21
CA SER A 166 -25.51 13.38 7.67
C SER A 166 -26.10 12.04 8.10
N VAL A 167 -26.92 11.38 7.26
CA VAL A 167 -27.43 10.03 7.53
C VAL A 167 -26.32 8.99 7.36
N LEU A 168 -25.57 9.07 6.26
CA LEU A 168 -24.45 8.16 5.99
C LEU A 168 -23.36 8.25 7.06
N GLU A 169 -23.05 9.45 7.54
CA GLU A 169 -22.10 9.64 8.64
C GLU A 169 -22.58 8.97 9.93
N ARG A 170 -23.88 9.07 10.25
CA ARG A 170 -24.47 8.37 11.40
C ARG A 170 -24.40 6.86 11.25
N GLU A 171 -24.69 6.33 10.06
CA GLU A 171 -24.58 4.90 9.76
C GLU A 171 -23.13 4.41 9.88
N LEU A 172 -22.16 5.14 9.34
CA LEU A 172 -20.75 4.81 9.48
C LEU A 172 -20.28 4.83 10.93
N MET A 173 -20.72 5.83 11.70
CA MET A 173 -20.43 5.89 13.13
C MET A 173 -21.04 4.71 13.90
N ALA A 174 -22.20 4.21 13.48
CA ALA A 174 -22.83 3.02 14.03
C ALA A 174 -22.11 1.70 13.64
N LEU A 175 -21.52 1.63 12.45
CA LEU A 175 -20.78 0.45 11.97
C LEU A 175 -19.35 0.34 12.54
N ARG A 176 -18.75 1.46 12.91
CA ARG A 176 -17.39 1.51 13.47
C ARG A 176 -17.16 0.62 14.70
N PRO A 177 -18.06 0.57 15.72
CA PRO A 177 -17.88 -0.36 16.84
C PRO A 177 -17.95 -1.83 16.42
N LEU A 178 -18.86 -2.20 15.51
CA LEU A 178 -18.97 -3.57 14.99
C LEU A 178 -17.68 -4.01 14.27
N ALA A 179 -17.07 -3.11 13.50
CA ALA A 179 -15.77 -3.37 12.89
C ALA A 179 -14.65 -3.57 13.93
N GLY A 180 -14.74 -2.90 15.08
CA GLY A 180 -13.86 -3.11 16.23
C GLY A 180 -14.06 -4.49 16.86
N GLU A 181 -15.31 -4.90 17.09
CA GLU A 181 -15.66 -6.23 17.63
C GLU A 181 -15.14 -7.36 16.73
N LEU A 182 -15.30 -7.23 15.41
CA LEU A 182 -14.76 -8.22 14.45
C LEU A 182 -13.24 -8.35 14.51
N LYS A 183 -12.51 -7.26 14.81
CA LYS A 183 -11.05 -7.32 15.01
C LYS A 183 -10.71 -8.08 16.29
N VAL A 184 -11.45 -7.84 17.37
CA VAL A 184 -11.26 -8.56 18.64
C VAL A 184 -11.54 -10.06 18.46
N LEU A 185 -12.65 -10.42 17.79
CA LEU A 185 -12.97 -11.81 17.50
C LEU A 185 -11.91 -12.50 16.65
N ARG A 186 -11.34 -11.79 15.67
CA ARG A 186 -10.20 -12.29 14.89
C ARG A 186 -8.97 -12.52 15.77
N GLY A 187 -8.66 -11.60 16.68
CA GLY A 187 -7.57 -11.77 17.66
C GLY A 187 -7.78 -13.02 18.52
N LEU A 188 -8.98 -13.20 19.09
CA LEU A 188 -9.32 -14.36 19.90
C LEU A 188 -9.22 -15.68 19.13
N ARG A 189 -9.68 -15.72 17.87
CA ARG A 189 -9.54 -16.91 17.01
C ARG A 189 -8.07 -17.29 16.81
N GLU A 190 -7.20 -16.29 16.70
CA GLU A 190 -5.78 -16.49 16.46
C GLU A 190 -5.09 -16.98 17.76
N GLU A 191 -5.50 -16.45 18.91
CA GLU A 191 -5.10 -16.96 20.23
C GLU A 191 -5.56 -18.42 20.47
N ILE A 192 -6.80 -18.76 20.11
CA ILE A 192 -7.33 -20.13 20.21
C ILE A 192 -6.49 -21.08 19.33
N ARG A 193 -6.14 -20.68 18.11
CA ARG A 193 -5.24 -21.47 17.25
C ARG A 193 -3.87 -21.67 17.89
N ALA A 194 -3.29 -20.63 18.48
CA ALA A 194 -2.03 -20.72 19.19
C ALA A 194 -2.13 -21.66 20.42
N LEU A 195 -3.23 -21.62 21.15
CA LEU A 195 -3.47 -22.53 22.27
C LEU A 195 -3.65 -23.97 21.80
N SER A 196 -4.43 -24.20 20.75
CA SER A 196 -4.64 -25.54 20.15
C SER A 196 -3.31 -26.18 19.75
N THR A 197 -2.44 -25.43 19.07
CA THR A 197 -1.11 -25.95 18.68
C THR A 197 -0.23 -26.29 19.88
N ARG A 198 -0.29 -25.49 20.97
CA ARG A 198 0.41 -25.81 22.22
C ARG A 198 -0.14 -27.08 22.87
N VAL A 199 -1.45 -27.24 22.92
CA VAL A 199 -2.10 -28.46 23.44
C VAL A 199 -1.69 -29.67 22.61
N ASP A 200 -1.70 -29.59 21.29
CA ASP A 200 -1.28 -30.70 20.41
C ASP A 200 0.18 -31.11 20.67
N VAL A 201 1.07 -30.15 20.90
CA VAL A 201 2.47 -30.44 21.25
C VAL A 201 2.57 -31.14 22.60
N ILE A 202 1.81 -30.68 23.60
CA ILE A 202 1.79 -31.30 24.93
C ILE A 202 1.24 -32.72 24.84
N SER A 203 0.14 -32.94 24.11
CA SER A 203 -0.45 -34.26 23.89
C SER A 203 0.55 -35.22 23.24
N LYS A 204 1.23 -34.80 22.17
CA LYS A 204 2.28 -35.60 21.52
C LYS A 204 3.43 -35.96 22.47
N ARG A 205 3.85 -35.04 23.33
CA ARG A 205 4.88 -35.30 24.34
C ARG A 205 4.38 -36.31 25.38
N LEU A 206 3.15 -36.18 25.85
CA LEU A 206 2.54 -37.12 26.78
C LEU A 206 2.44 -38.53 26.18
N ASP A 207 2.05 -38.64 24.92
CA ASP A 207 2.01 -39.91 24.19
C ASP A 207 3.40 -40.55 24.11
N SER A 208 4.43 -39.76 23.81
CA SER A 208 5.82 -40.25 23.77
C SER A 208 6.33 -40.72 25.13
N LEU A 209 5.97 -40.02 26.22
CA LEU A 209 6.29 -40.41 27.59
C LEU A 209 5.54 -41.69 27.98
N SER A 210 4.25 -41.77 27.67
CA SER A 210 3.42 -42.96 27.91
C SER A 210 3.95 -44.19 27.16
N ALA A 211 4.36 -44.02 25.89
CA ALA A 211 5.00 -45.07 25.10
C ALA A 211 6.34 -45.50 25.70
N SER A 212 7.15 -44.55 26.18
CA SER A 212 8.44 -44.84 26.84
C SER A 212 8.25 -45.62 28.14
N ILE A 213 7.26 -45.25 28.96
CA ILE A 213 6.91 -45.97 30.20
C ILE A 213 6.35 -47.37 29.88
N SER A 214 5.53 -47.49 28.85
CA SER A 214 4.99 -48.79 28.40
C SER A 214 6.10 -49.71 27.84
N GLY A 215 7.12 -49.14 27.20
CA GLY A 215 8.32 -49.86 26.75
C GLY A 215 9.25 -50.32 27.88
N LEU A 216 9.11 -49.73 29.09
CA LEU A 216 9.83 -50.14 30.30
C LEU A 216 9.15 -51.27 31.07
N ARG A 217 8.13 -51.93 30.49
CA ARG A 217 7.50 -53.10 31.10
C ARG A 217 8.55 -54.22 31.21
N PRO A 218 8.83 -54.76 32.42
CA PRO A 218 9.79 -55.83 32.58
C PRO A 218 9.26 -57.08 31.86
N THR A 219 9.95 -57.48 30.80
CA THR A 219 9.74 -58.75 30.13
C THR A 219 10.32 -59.86 31.00
N GLY A 220 9.45 -60.53 31.76
CA GLY A 220 9.64 -61.92 32.17
C GLY A 220 8.65 -62.80 31.40
N PRO A 221 8.95 -64.07 31.06
CA PRO A 221 9.83 -64.97 31.79
C PRO A 221 11.04 -65.52 31.00
N VAL A 222 12.06 -65.89 31.77
CA VAL A 222 13.29 -66.58 31.37
C VAL A 222 12.96 -67.97 30.81
N ALA A 223 13.49 -68.28 29.61
CA ALA A 223 13.61 -69.65 29.12
C ALA A 223 14.93 -70.28 29.64
N PRO A 224 14.95 -71.57 30.02
CA PRO A 224 16.11 -72.21 30.61
C PRO A 224 17.11 -72.61 29.51
N SER A 225 18.38 -72.22 29.69
CA SER A 225 19.50 -72.73 28.88
C SER A 225 20.59 -73.27 29.83
N PRO A 226 21.25 -74.38 29.48
CA PRO A 226 21.86 -75.28 30.44
C PRO A 226 23.26 -74.81 30.91
N ALA A 227 23.58 -75.20 32.14
CA ALA A 227 24.87 -74.97 32.79
C ALA A 227 26.06 -75.59 32.03
N PRO A 228 27.24 -74.95 32.16
CA PRO A 228 28.47 -75.67 32.50
C PRO A 228 29.23 -75.02 33.69
N PRO A 229 30.24 -75.70 34.25
CA PRO A 229 30.45 -75.75 35.70
C PRO A 229 31.30 -74.62 36.26
N THR A 230 31.00 -74.33 37.53
CA THR A 230 31.79 -73.55 38.50
C THR A 230 33.20 -74.10 38.68
N PRO A 231 34.20 -73.22 38.83
CA PRO A 231 35.26 -73.39 39.80
C PRO A 231 34.99 -72.53 41.03
N SER A 232 35.00 -73.19 42.18
CA SER A 232 34.89 -72.67 43.54
C SER A 232 35.92 -71.57 43.84
N GLY A 233 35.42 -70.37 44.19
CA GLY A 233 36.13 -69.32 44.92
C GLY A 233 35.54 -69.16 46.33
N PRO A 234 36.30 -68.59 47.30
CA PRO A 234 35.99 -68.66 48.73
C PRO A 234 34.68 -67.92 49.11
N PRO A 235 34.02 -68.31 50.22
CA PRO A 235 32.67 -67.88 50.56
C PRO A 235 32.60 -66.37 50.83
N ARG A 236 31.66 -65.70 50.15
CA ARG A 236 31.16 -64.37 50.55
C ARG A 236 30.63 -64.49 51.98
N PRO A 237 30.91 -63.53 52.88
CA PRO A 237 30.18 -63.47 54.14
C PRO A 237 28.71 -63.22 53.81
N GLU A 238 27.86 -64.21 54.09
CA GLU A 238 26.42 -64.06 54.00
C GLU A 238 26.01 -63.04 55.06
N LEU A 239 25.65 -61.84 54.61
CA LEU A 239 25.01 -60.83 55.45
C LEU A 239 23.57 -61.30 55.71
N GLU A 240 23.42 -62.33 56.56
CA GLU A 240 22.14 -62.85 57.01
C GLU A 240 21.41 -61.76 57.82
N GLY A 241 20.23 -61.35 57.33
CA GLY A 241 19.36 -60.36 57.99
C GLY A 241 18.90 -59.20 57.11
N LEU A 242 19.43 -59.05 55.90
CA LEU A 242 18.98 -58.02 54.96
C LEU A 242 17.79 -58.52 54.11
N PRO A 243 16.73 -57.71 53.95
CA PRO A 243 15.62 -58.01 53.04
C PRO A 243 16.11 -58.33 51.63
N SER A 244 15.43 -59.23 50.92
CA SER A 244 15.86 -59.74 49.61
C SER A 244 16.13 -58.65 48.56
N PHE A 245 15.44 -57.51 48.63
CA PHE A 245 15.64 -56.37 47.72
C PHE A 245 16.99 -55.66 47.87
N PHE A 246 17.68 -55.85 49.00
CA PHE A 246 18.99 -55.25 49.24
C PHE A 246 20.14 -56.12 48.74
N LYS A 247 19.93 -57.40 48.43
CA LYS A 247 21.01 -58.32 48.07
C LYS A 247 21.64 -58.00 46.70
N ASP A 248 20.88 -57.39 45.80
CA ASP A 248 21.29 -57.07 44.43
C ASP A 248 21.57 -55.57 44.21
N ASN A 249 21.80 -54.80 45.29
CA ASN A 249 22.08 -53.37 45.17
C ASN A 249 23.57 -53.12 44.83
N PRO A 250 23.90 -52.56 43.64
CA PRO A 250 25.29 -52.36 43.22
C PRO A 250 26.06 -51.35 44.09
N TRP A 251 25.35 -50.56 44.90
CA TRP A 251 25.98 -49.60 45.81
C TRP A 251 26.56 -50.26 47.05
N LEU A 252 26.11 -51.47 47.43
CA LEU A 252 26.66 -52.17 48.60
C LEU A 252 28.12 -52.58 48.40
N ASP A 253 28.51 -52.99 47.20
CA ASP A 253 29.91 -53.31 46.87
C ASP A 253 30.80 -52.06 46.92
N ILE A 254 30.26 -50.91 46.51
CA ILE A 254 30.98 -49.62 46.52
C ILE A 254 31.14 -49.11 47.96
N LEU A 255 30.08 -49.22 48.77
CA LEU A 255 30.07 -48.74 50.16
C LEU A 255 30.87 -49.67 51.10
N SER A 256 30.81 -50.98 50.91
CA SER A 256 31.60 -51.94 51.70
C SER A 256 33.10 -51.78 51.46
N ARG A 257 33.53 -51.55 50.21
CA ARG A 257 34.93 -51.27 49.88
C ARG A 257 35.42 -49.97 50.52
N ARG A 258 34.62 -48.90 50.41
CA ARG A 258 34.98 -47.59 50.97
C ARG A 258 35.11 -47.59 52.50
N GLY A 259 34.36 -48.44 53.20
CA GLY A 259 34.45 -48.58 54.65
C GLY A 259 35.69 -49.33 55.16
N GLN A 260 36.38 -50.09 54.30
CA GLN A 260 37.63 -50.78 54.68
C GLN A 260 38.88 -49.93 54.43
N ASP A 261 38.81 -48.93 53.54
CA ASP A 261 39.94 -48.06 53.20
C ASP A 261 40.15 -46.88 54.18
N GLU A 262 39.26 -46.68 55.17
CA GLU A 262 39.35 -45.59 56.16
C GLU A 262 39.66 -46.06 57.60
N ILE A 263 40.37 -47.19 57.78
CA ILE A 263 41.00 -47.52 59.07
C ILE A 263 42.52 -47.61 58.93
N PRO A 264 43.26 -46.49 59.04
CA PRO A 264 44.66 -46.53 59.44
C PRO A 264 44.76 -46.55 60.98
N ALA A 265 45.64 -47.42 61.47
CA ALA A 265 46.12 -47.49 62.85
C ALA A 265 46.95 -46.27 63.25
#